data_AF-A0AA96TFQ9-F1
#
_entry.id   AF-A0AA96TFQ9-F1
#
_cell.length_a   1.000
_cell.length_b   1.000
_cell.length_c   1.000
_cell.angle_alpha   90.00
_cell.angle_beta   90.00
_cell.angle_gamma   90.00
#
_symmetry.space_group_name_H-M   'P 1'
#
loop_
_entity.id
_entity.type
_entity.pdbx_description
1 polymer ?
#
loop_
_entity_poly.entity_id
_entity_poly.type
_entity_poly.pdbx_seq_one_letter_code
_entity_poly.pdbx_strand_id
1 'polypeptide(L)' 'MTPQHRRLAVVIAFVVAALAAGVLGALLELATDLWWTRYVPMVVVAAVAVVAVLRLDLFGLRK' A
#
# COMPACT_ATOMS: atom_id res chain seq x y z
N MET A 1 20.10 6.69 -11.51
CA MET A 1 19.56 6.69 -10.13
C MET A 1 20.20 5.54 -9.36
N THR A 2 20.84 5.80 -8.21
CA THR A 2 21.44 4.72 -7.41
C THR A 2 20.33 3.81 -6.86
N PRO A 3 20.59 2.50 -6.63
CA PRO A 3 19.59 1.56 -6.14
C PRO A 3 18.92 1.98 -4.81
N GLN A 4 19.57 2.83 -4.02
CA GLN A 4 19.02 3.42 -2.80
C GLN A 4 17.87 4.41 -3.07
N HIS A 5 17.98 5.25 -4.11
CA HIS A 5 16.92 6.19 -4.48
C HIS A 5 15.63 5.47 -4.92
N ARG A 6 15.79 4.33 -5.60
CA ARG A 6 14.63 3.50 -6.03
C ARG A 6 13.93 2.87 -4.82
N ARG A 7 14.67 2.38 -3.83
CA ARG A 7 14.10 1.86 -2.58
C ARG A 7 13.37 2.94 -1.81
N LEU A 8 13.97 4.13 -1.68
CA LEU A 8 13.36 5.28 -1.01
C LEU A 8 12.04 5.68 -1.68
N ALA A 9 12.02 5.77 -3.01
CA ALA A 9 10.81 6.11 -3.77
C ALA A 9 9.68 5.09 -3.56
N VAL A 10 10.00 3.78 -3.52
CA VAL A 10 9.01 2.73 -3.25
C VAL A 10 8.44 2.85 -1.83
N VAL A 11 9.29 3.09 -0.83
CA VAL A 11 8.86 3.28 0.55
C VAL A 11 7.94 4.51 0.66
N ILE A 12 8.32 5.62 0.04
CA ILE A 12 7.50 6.85 0.03
C ILE A 12 6.14 6.58 -0.64
N ALA A 13 6.12 5.86 -1.77
CA ALA A 13 4.88 5.51 -2.45
C ALA A 13 3.95 4.67 -1.55
N PHE A 14 4.49 3.74 -0.77
CA PHE A 14 3.71 2.96 0.20
C PHE A 14 3.15 3.79 1.34
N VAL A 15 3.95 4.72 1.88
CA VAL A 15 3.51 5.63 2.94
C VAL A 15 2.35 6.50 2.44
N VAL A 16 2.47 7.06 1.24
CA VAL A 16 1.41 7.87 0.62
C VAL A 16 0.15 7.04 0.37
N ALA A 17 0.30 5.80 -0.13
CA ALA A 17 -0.84 4.90 -0.35
C ALA A 17 -1.56 4.54 0.95
N ALA A 18 -0.82 4.30 2.05
CA ALA A 18 -1.40 4.01 3.36
C ALA A 18 -2.20 5.20 3.92
N LEU A 19 -1.67 6.42 3.80
CA LEU A 19 -2.37 7.63 4.20
C LEU A 19 -3.67 7.82 3.40
N ALA A 20 -3.59 7.65 2.07
CA ALA A 20 -4.76 7.75 1.20
C ALA A 20 -5.83 6.70 1.53
N ALA A 21 -5.42 5.46 1.84
CA ALA A 21 -6.35 4.40 2.23
C ALA A 21 -7.07 4.68 3.55
N GLY A 22 -6.41 5.32 4.52
CA GLY A 22 -7.06 5.75 5.76
C GLY A 22 -8.19 6.76 5.50
N VAL A 23 -7.93 7.77 4.67
CA VAL A 23 -8.94 8.76 4.27
C VAL A 23 -10.06 8.12 3.46
N LEU A 24 -9.71 7.25 2.50
CA LEU A 24 -10.68 6.56 1.66
C LEU A 24 -11.57 5.63 2.49
N GLY A 25 -11.03 4.97 3.51
CA GLY A 25 -11.79 4.11 4.43
C GLY A 25 -12.83 4.90 5.22
N ALA A 26 -12.46 6.07 5.75
CA ALA A 26 -13.40 6.94 6.45
C ALA A 26 -14.53 7.45 5.53
N LEU A 27 -14.20 7.82 4.28
CA LEU A 27 -15.20 8.21 3.29
C LEU A 27 -16.11 7.05 2.90
N LEU A 28 -15.57 5.83 2.81
CA LEU A 28 -16.33 4.63 2.50
C LEU A 28 -17.30 4.27 3.62
N GLU A 29 -16.87 4.38 4.88
CA GLU A 29 -17.71 4.21 6.07
C GLU A 29 -18.88 5.19 6.06
N LEU A 30 -18.60 6.47 5.81
CA LEU A 30 -19.62 7.52 5.68
C LEU A 30 -20.62 7.27 4.53
N ALA A 31 -20.15 6.72 3.41
CA ALA A 31 -20.99 6.49 2.24
C ALA A 31 -21.85 5.21 2.35
N THR A 32 -21.40 4.22 3.12
CA THR A 32 -22.04 2.90 3.20
C THR A 32 -22.78 2.66 4.51
N ASP A 33 -22.54 3.48 5.54
CA ASP A 33 -23.06 3.32 6.92
C ASP A 33 -22.70 1.96 7.56
N LEU A 34 -21.63 1.34 7.05
CA LEU A 34 -21.16 0.03 7.49
C LEU A 34 -19.78 0.19 8.15
N TRP A 35 -19.71 -0.06 9.45
CA TRP A 35 -18.49 0.11 10.25
C TRP A 35 -17.28 -0.72 9.76
N TRP A 36 -17.50 -1.83 9.05
CA TRP A 36 -16.43 -2.71 8.58
C TRP A 36 -15.77 -2.22 7.28
N THR A 37 -16.44 -1.35 6.51
CA THR A 37 -15.94 -0.88 5.22
C THR A 37 -14.73 0.04 5.37
N ARG A 38 -14.56 0.68 6.53
CA ARG A 38 -13.37 1.46 6.89
C ARG A 38 -12.06 0.68 6.76
N TYR A 39 -12.09 -0.64 6.93
CA TYR A 39 -10.90 -1.49 6.91
C TYR A 39 -10.57 -2.00 5.50
N VAL A 40 -11.54 -1.97 4.58
CA VAL A 40 -11.38 -2.51 3.22
C VAL A 40 -10.19 -1.87 2.48
N PRO A 41 -10.04 -0.53 2.46
CA PRO A 41 -8.90 0.09 1.77
C PRO A 41 -7.56 -0.27 2.40
N MET A 42 -7.49 -0.41 3.73
CA MET A 42 -6.27 -0.86 4.40
C MET A 42 -5.88 -2.29 4.00
N VAL A 43 -6.85 -3.21 3.94
CA VAL A 43 -6.61 -4.60 3.50
C VAL A 43 -6.11 -4.64 2.06
N VAL A 44 -6.70 -3.83 1.17
CA VAL A 44 -6.25 -3.74 -0.24
C VAL A 44 -4.82 -3.22 -0.33
N VAL A 45 -4.47 -2.15 0.39
CA VAL A 45 -3.10 -1.62 0.41
C VAL A 45 -2.10 -2.65 0.96
N ALA A 46 -2.46 -3.36 2.04
CA ALA A 46 -1.62 -4.41 2.60
C ALA A 46 -1.39 -5.56 1.60
N ALA A 47 -2.44 -6.01 0.90
CA ALA A 47 -2.32 -7.05 -0.12
C ALA A 47 -1.41 -6.59 -1.28
N VAL A 48 -1.58 -5.35 -1.77
CA VAL A 48 -0.72 -4.78 -2.82
C VAL A 48 0.72 -4.67 -2.35
N ALA A 49 0.96 -4.28 -1.09
CA ALA A 49 2.29 -4.23 -0.50
C ALA A 49 2.97 -5.59 -0.48
N VAL A 50 2.27 -6.64 -0.03
CA VAL A 50 2.78 -8.01 -0.04
C VAL A 50 3.12 -8.46 -1.46
N VAL A 51 2.23 -8.23 -2.44
CA VAL A 51 2.47 -8.59 -3.84
C VAL A 51 3.67 -7.83 -4.42
N ALA A 52 3.80 -6.54 -4.12
CA ALA A 52 4.91 -5.73 -4.57
C ALA A 52 6.24 -6.18 -3.96
N VAL A 53 6.26 -6.51 -2.66
CA VAL A 53 7.44 -7.06 -1.98
C VAL A 53 7.82 -8.40 -2.60
N LEU A 54 6.87 -9.33 -2.76
CA LEU A 54 7.13 -10.64 -3.39
C LEU A 54 7.67 -10.48 -4.81
N ARG A 55 7.10 -9.57 -5.61
CA ARG A 55 7.62 -9.25 -6.95
C ARG A 55 9.03 -8.67 -6.88
N LEU A 56 9.28 -7.71 -5.98
CA LEU A 56 10.60 -7.10 -5.80
C LEU A 56 11.65 -8.12 -5.33
N ASP A 57 11.26 -9.09 -4.51
CA ASP A 57 12.12 -10.19 -4.05
C ASP A 57 12.42 -11.19 -5.19
N LEU A 58 11.40 -11.54 -5.98
CA LEU A 58 11.54 -12.37 -7.19
C LEU A 58 12.45 -11.74 -8.25
N PHE A 59 12.45 -10.41 -8.38
CA PHE A 59 13.34 -9.67 -9.27
C PHE A 59 14.69 -9.31 -8.64
N GLY A 60 14.88 -9.54 -7.33
CA GLY A 60 15.98 -9.02 -6.53
C GLY A 60 16.97 -10.05 -5.94
N LEU A 61 16.65 -11.35 -5.99
CA LEU A 61 17.44 -12.42 -5.36
C LEU A 61 18.14 -13.39 -6.33
N ARG A 62 18.34 -13.01 -7.61
CA ARG A 62 19.47 -13.51 -8.41
C ARG A 62 20.50 -12.39 -8.56
N LYS A 63 21.26 -12.14 -7.49
CA LYS A 63 22.57 -11.51 -7.57
C LYS A 63 23.56 -12.34 -6.79
#